data_AF-A0A946P1T3-F1
#
_entry.id   AF-A0A946P1T3-F1
#
_cell.length_a   1.000
_cell.length_b   1.000
_cell.length_c   1.000
_cell.angle_alpha   90.00
_cell.angle_beta   90.00
_cell.angle_gamma   90.00
#
_symmetry.space_group_name_H-M   'P 1'
#
loop_
_entity.id
_entity.type
_entity.pdbx_description
1 polymer ?
#
loop_
_entity_poly.entity_id
_entity_poly.type
_entity_poly.pdbx_seq_one_letter_code
_entity_poly.pdbx_strand_id
1 'polypeptide(L)' 'LRAYHIRIPNWHLAADRLAYWDVFGRPKIKPKYDLGVVSTWWFDQEKYDALIAKGAFK' A
#
# COMPACT_ATOMS: atom_id res chain seq x y z
N LEU A 1 -13.05 25.94 -15.73
CA LEU A 1 -11.83 25.85 -14.88
C LEU A 1 -10.51 25.83 -15.67
N ARG A 2 -10.31 24.93 -16.65
CA ARG A 2 -9.05 24.92 -17.44
C ARG A 2 -8.90 26.16 -18.33
N ALA A 3 -9.99 26.65 -18.93
CA ALA A 3 -10.02 27.84 -19.79
C ALA A 3 -9.69 29.17 -19.08
N TYR A 4 -9.79 29.22 -17.75
CA TYR A 4 -9.40 30.40 -16.96
C TYR A 4 -7.88 30.46 -16.73
N HIS A 5 -7.11 29.45 -17.16
CA HIS A 5 -5.64 29.36 -17.02
C HIS A 5 -5.11 29.59 -15.59
N ILE A 6 -5.93 29.32 -14.58
CA ILE A 6 -5.61 29.50 -13.15
C ILE A 6 -4.70 28.41 -12.56
N ARG A 7 -4.24 27.44 -13.37
CA ARG A 7 -3.38 26.34 -12.91
C ARG A 7 -2.21 26.12 -13.86
N ILE A 8 -1.02 26.00 -13.29
CA ILE A 8 0.19 25.56 -13.97
C ILE A 8 0.39 24.09 -13.60
N PRO A 9 0.05 23.13 -14.49
CA PRO A 9 0.28 21.72 -14.20
C PRO A 9 1.77 21.41 -14.18
N ASN A 10 2.16 20.51 -13.29
CA ASN A 10 3.52 19.97 -13.22
C ASN A 10 3.48 18.44 -13.37
N TRP A 11 4.56 17.75 -13.03
CA TRP A 11 4.66 16.29 -13.06
C TRP A 11 4.10 15.62 -11.80
N HIS A 12 3.58 14.41 -11.98
CA HIS A 12 3.22 13.51 -10.90
C HIS A 12 3.69 12.09 -11.23
N LEU A 13 3.93 11.29 -10.19
CA LEU A 13 4.20 9.86 -10.35
C LEU A 13 2.87 9.14 -10.58
N ALA A 14 2.81 8.25 -11.57
CA ALA A 14 1.62 7.46 -11.88
C ALA A 14 1.55 6.13 -11.09
N ALA A 15 2.34 6.02 -10.01
CA ALA A 15 2.51 4.81 -9.22
C ALA A 15 2.54 5.13 -7.73
N ASP A 16 2.03 4.19 -6.94
CA ASP A 16 2.01 4.27 -5.50
C ASP A 16 3.28 3.64 -4.91
N ARG A 17 3.94 4.36 -4.00
CA ARG A 17 5.07 3.81 -3.23
C ARG A 17 4.56 3.42 -1.86
N LEU A 18 4.71 2.15 -1.51
CA LEU A 18 4.23 1.60 -0.25
C LEU A 18 5.30 0.70 0.38
N ALA A 19 5.63 0.96 1.64
CA ALA A 19 6.46 0.11 2.47
C ALA A 19 5.58 -0.49 3.57
N TYR A 20 5.65 -1.81 3.73
CA TYR A 20 4.88 -2.53 4.74
C TYR A 20 5.67 -3.76 5.20
N TRP A 21 5.43 -4.20 6.42
CA TRP A 21 6.01 -5.43 6.94
C TRP A 21 5.34 -6.65 6.31
N ASP A 22 6.10 -7.71 6.02
CA ASP A 22 5.58 -8.98 5.46
C ASP A 22 4.75 -9.80 6.46
N VAL A 23 4.14 -9.13 7.46
CA VAL A 23 3.18 -9.69 8.40
C VAL A 23 1.73 -9.54 7.89
N PHE A 24 1.52 -8.65 6.91
CA PHE A 24 0.18 -8.36 6.41
C PHE A 24 -0.16 -9.21 5.18
N GLY A 25 -1.35 -9.80 5.22
CA GLY A 25 -2.03 -10.36 4.06
C GLY A 25 -2.74 -9.26 3.27
N ARG A 26 -2.75 -9.39 1.94
CA ARG A 26 -3.46 -8.49 1.03
C ARG A 26 -4.13 -9.27 -0.09
N PRO A 27 -5.25 -8.79 -0.64
CA PRO A 27 -5.89 -9.43 -1.79
C PRO A 27 -4.97 -9.38 -3.02
N LYS A 28 -5.07 -10.41 -3.88
CA LYS A 28 -4.32 -10.47 -5.15
C LYS A 28 -4.71 -9.35 -6.12
N ILE A 29 -5.96 -8.89 -6.04
CA ILE A 29 -6.52 -7.81 -6.86
C ILE A 29 -6.69 -6.58 -5.98
N LYS A 30 -6.01 -5.49 -6.32
CA LYS A 30 -6.13 -4.21 -5.61
C LYS A 30 -7.41 -3.46 -6.03
N PRO A 31 -7.98 -2.61 -5.15
CA PRO A 31 -9.04 -1.70 -5.54
C PRO A 31 -8.63 -0.78 -6.69
N LYS A 32 -9.59 -0.38 -7.54
CA LYS A 32 -9.31 0.42 -8.74
C LYS A 32 -8.82 1.84 -8.44
N TYR A 33 -9.27 2.42 -7.33
CA TYR A 33 -9.06 3.83 -6.99
C TYR A 33 -8.42 4.05 -5.63
N ASP A 34 -8.02 2.99 -4.94
CA ASP A 34 -7.46 3.06 -3.60
C ASP A 34 -6.39 2.00 -3.38
N LEU A 35 -5.43 2.29 -2.50
CA LEU A 35 -4.42 1.33 -2.08
C LEU A 35 -5.00 0.20 -1.22
N GLY A 36 -6.15 0.43 -0.55
CA GLY A 36 -6.87 -0.59 0.22
C GLY A 36 -6.16 -1.03 1.52
N VAL A 37 -5.15 -0.28 1.97
CA VAL A 37 -4.29 -0.63 3.11
C VAL A 37 -5.06 -0.74 4.42
N VAL A 38 -6.00 0.17 4.68
CA VAL A 38 -6.75 0.19 5.96
C VAL A 38 -7.95 -0.76 5.93
N SER A 39 -8.58 -0.93 4.77
CA SER A 39 -9.87 -1.60 4.63
C SER A 39 -9.77 -3.06 4.20
N THR A 40 -8.70 -3.44 3.50
CA THR A 40 -8.63 -4.74 2.82
C THR A 40 -7.45 -5.60 3.26
N TRP A 41 -6.55 -5.06 4.07
CA TRP A 41 -5.39 -5.81 4.55
C TRP A 41 -5.70 -6.38 5.93
N TRP A 42 -5.16 -7.56 6.22
CA TRP A 42 -5.32 -8.23 7.51
C TRP A 42 -3.97 -8.67 8.05
N PHE A 43 -3.90 -8.84 9.36
CA PHE A 43 -2.74 -9.42 10.02
C PHE A 43 -2.74 -10.93 9.83
N ASP A 44 -1.62 -11.48 9.37
CA ASP A 44 -1.43 -12.91 9.15
C ASP A 44 -0.50 -13.47 10.21
N GLN A 45 -1.08 -14.24 11.15
CA GLN A 45 -0.35 -14.79 12.29
C GLN A 45 0.73 -15.79 11.86
N GLU A 46 0.48 -16.59 10.81
CA GLU A 46 1.45 -17.60 10.35
C GLU A 46 2.70 -16.92 9.77
N LYS A 47 2.49 -15.83 9.01
CA LYS A 47 3.60 -15.02 8.51
C LYS A 47 4.38 -14.36 9.63
N TYR A 48 3.68 -13.86 10.65
CA TYR A 48 4.32 -13.27 11.81
C TYR A 48 5.21 -14.27 12.56
N ASP A 49 4.69 -15.46 12.85
CA ASP A 49 5.43 -16.50 13.55
C ASP A 49 6.63 -16.99 12.73
N ALA A 50 6.49 -17.09 11.40
CA ALA A 50 7.60 -17.39 10.50
C ALA A 50 8.68 -16.31 10.49
N LEU A 51 8.31 -15.04 10.67
CA LEU A 51 9.24 -13.92 10.74
C LEU A 51 9.93 -13.82 12.12
N ILE A 52 9.25 -14.23 13.19
CA ILE A 52 9.88 -14.44 14.51
C ILE A 52 10.90 -15.57 14.43
N ALA A 53 10.55 -16.71 13.83
CA ALA A 53 11.47 -17.83 13.67
C ALA A 53 12.73 -17.45 12.86
N LYS A 54 12.59 -16.50 11.92
CA LYS A 54 13.70 -15.93 11.14
C LYS A 54 14.48 -14.83 11.89
N GLY A 55 14.06 -14.45 13.10
CA GLY A 55 14.71 -13.42 13.92
C GLY A 55 14.47 -11.98 13.45
N ALA A 56 13.49 -11.75 12.57
CA ALA A 56 13.15 -10.42 12.07
C ALA A 56 12.25 -9.62 13.05
N PHE A 57 11.54 -10.33 13.92
CA PHE A 57 10.73 -9.76 15.01
C PHE A 57 11.03 -10.51 16.31
N LYS A 58 10.81 -9.85 17.45
CA LYS A 58 11.12 -10.37 18.79
C LYS A 58 9.90 -10.26 19.69
#